data_AF-R9LF57-F1
#
_entry.id   AF-R9LF57-F1
#
_cell.length_a   1.000
_cell.length_b   1.000
_cell.length_c   1.000
_cell.angle_alpha   90.00
_cell.angle_beta   90.00
_cell.angle_gamma   90.00
#
_symmetry.space_group_name_H-M   'P 1'
#
loop_
_entity.id
_entity.type
_entity.pdbx_description
1 polymer ?
#
loop_
_entity_poly.entity_id
_entity_poly.type
_entity_poly.pdbx_seq_one_letter_code
_entity_poly.pdbx_strand_id
1 'polypeptide(L)'
;MERNEFEQWINKLVPQPDPEITTALFEFGQELGQEGECFNVRALLTSLQFIARNFSERTLQGAYELIHYGSAALPDEMVAAAVYLESGSTPQTVAEMAEAGLLMCFHQPESAEESSPLAVCTVIEDGVSREFHTLHFGSFDPDAVLRLAQQYAQERQSSVTEMLLTLNEDMRIETFHIFNKLLVSRDPDMTRALSAAFSRCPAVAAHLAFDADRGQTVVEYNPLWLELRQEQGPAQGGMQLTV
;
A
#
# COMPACT_ATOMS: atom_id res chain seq x y z
N MET A 1 -17.00 13.75 -12.65
CA MET A 1 -16.77 14.76 -11.58
C MET A 1 -16.50 16.07 -12.29
N GLU A 2 -17.14 17.14 -11.83
CA GLU A 2 -16.93 18.46 -12.43
C GLU A 2 -15.66 19.12 -11.87
N ARG A 3 -15.00 19.97 -12.67
CA ARG A 3 -13.77 20.66 -12.28
C ARG A 3 -13.91 21.45 -10.98
N ASN A 4 -14.99 22.22 -10.84
CA ASN A 4 -15.25 23.02 -9.64
C ASN A 4 -15.42 22.15 -8.37
N GLU A 5 -15.96 20.94 -8.51
CA GLU A 5 -16.10 20.00 -7.40
C GLU A 5 -14.71 19.48 -6.99
N PHE A 6 -13.88 19.11 -7.96
CA PHE A 6 -12.50 18.66 -7.72
C PHE A 6 -11.65 19.74 -7.03
N GLU A 7 -11.66 20.98 -7.55
CA GLU A 7 -10.93 22.10 -6.97
C GLU A 7 -11.36 22.39 -5.53
N GLN A 8 -12.66 22.30 -5.22
CA GLN A 8 -13.16 22.47 -3.85
C GLN A 8 -12.66 21.38 -2.91
N TRP A 9 -12.51 20.15 -3.39
CA TRP A 9 -11.94 19.06 -2.60
C TRP A 9 -10.45 19.28 -2.35
N ILE A 10 -9.68 19.57 -3.40
CA ILE A 10 -8.23 19.83 -3.28
C ILE A 10 -7.95 20.99 -2.32
N ASN A 11 -8.70 22.10 -2.42
CA ASN A 11 -8.54 23.25 -1.53
C ASN A 11 -8.83 22.97 -0.05
N LYS A 12 -9.62 21.93 0.25
CA LYS A 12 -9.88 21.50 1.63
C LYS A 12 -8.88 20.47 2.13
N LEU A 13 -8.34 19.68 1.21
CA LEU A 13 -7.55 18.49 1.51
C LEU A 13 -6.06 18.80 1.59
N VAL A 14 -5.52 19.52 0.59
CA VAL A 14 -4.10 19.77 0.44
C VAL A 14 -3.70 20.99 1.28
N PRO A 15 -2.58 20.94 2.05
CA PRO A 15 -2.17 22.04 2.92
C PRO A 15 -1.88 23.35 2.19
N GLN A 16 -1.19 23.27 1.04
CA GLN A 16 -0.81 24.41 0.20
C GLN A 16 -1.21 24.12 -1.26
N PRO A 17 -2.51 24.21 -1.59
CA PRO A 17 -2.98 23.93 -2.93
C PRO A 17 -2.48 25.00 -3.91
N ASP A 18 -2.11 24.57 -5.11
CA ASP A 18 -1.69 25.45 -6.21
C ASP A 18 -2.69 25.34 -7.38
N PRO A 19 -3.20 26.47 -7.93
CA PRO A 19 -4.17 26.41 -9.02
C PRO A 19 -3.67 25.74 -10.30
N GLU A 20 -2.38 25.88 -10.64
CA GLU A 20 -1.79 25.28 -11.84
C GLU A 20 -1.64 23.77 -11.66
N ILE A 21 -1.11 23.33 -10.51
CA ILE A 21 -1.01 21.90 -10.16
C ILE A 21 -2.40 21.26 -10.10
N THR A 22 -3.38 21.93 -9.49
CA THR A 22 -4.76 21.43 -9.41
C THR A 22 -5.37 21.27 -10.80
N THR A 23 -5.12 22.23 -11.71
CA THR A 23 -5.59 22.17 -13.09
C THR A 23 -4.95 21.00 -13.83
N ALA A 24 -3.63 20.87 -13.74
CA ALA A 24 -2.88 19.81 -14.39
C ALA A 24 -3.33 18.42 -13.90
N LEU A 25 -3.55 18.25 -12.60
CA LEU A 25 -4.00 16.98 -12.03
C LEU A 25 -5.42 16.61 -12.47
N PHE A 26 -6.30 17.61 -12.59
CA PHE A 26 -7.65 17.39 -13.12
C PHE A 26 -7.62 16.96 -14.60
N GLU A 27 -6.85 17.67 -15.42
CA GLU A 27 -6.69 17.36 -16.85
C GLU A 27 -6.09 15.96 -17.04
N PHE A 28 -5.03 15.63 -16.31
CA PHE A 28 -4.44 14.29 -16.29
C PHE A 28 -5.47 13.22 -15.93
N GLY A 29 -6.27 13.44 -14.88
CA GLY A 29 -7.35 12.52 -14.51
C GLY A 29 -8.45 12.39 -15.57
N GLN A 30 -8.69 13.42 -16.39
CA GLN A 30 -9.63 13.34 -17.51
C GLN A 30 -9.05 12.56 -18.69
N GLU A 31 -7.76 12.71 -18.97
CA GLU A 31 -7.04 11.95 -20.01
C GLU A 31 -7.03 10.46 -19.66
N LEU A 32 -6.66 10.10 -18.43
CA LEU A 32 -6.69 8.72 -17.95
C LEU A 32 -8.06 8.06 -18.12
N GLY A 33 -9.14 8.80 -17.82
CA GLY A 33 -10.51 8.31 -17.96
C GLY A 33 -10.98 8.14 -19.40
N GLN A 34 -10.26 8.69 -20.39
CA GLN A 34 -10.51 8.44 -21.82
C GLN A 34 -9.78 7.18 -22.31
N GLU A 35 -8.65 6.84 -21.69
CA GLU A 35 -7.82 5.70 -22.06
C GLU A 35 -8.27 4.38 -21.41
N GLY A 36 -9.02 4.43 -20.31
CA GLY A 36 -9.61 3.25 -19.67
C GLY A 36 -10.53 3.55 -18.49
N GLU A 37 -11.20 2.52 -17.96
CA GLU A 37 -12.12 2.66 -16.82
C GLU A 37 -11.42 2.64 -15.45
N CYS A 38 -10.19 2.12 -15.38
CA CYS A 38 -9.48 1.88 -14.12
C CYS A 38 -9.00 3.16 -13.42
N PHE A 39 -8.67 4.19 -14.21
CA PHE A 39 -8.08 5.43 -13.72
C PHE A 39 -8.88 6.63 -14.21
N ASN A 40 -9.15 7.58 -13.32
CA ASN A 40 -9.86 8.81 -13.65
C ASN A 40 -9.67 9.85 -12.53
N VAL A 41 -10.25 11.05 -12.73
CA VAL A 41 -10.27 12.14 -11.74
C VAL A 41 -10.73 11.68 -10.34
N ARG A 42 -11.75 10.82 -10.26
CA ARG A 42 -12.25 10.31 -8.97
C ARG A 42 -11.20 9.41 -8.32
N ALA A 43 -10.54 8.53 -9.07
CA ALA A 43 -9.49 7.66 -8.55
C ALA A 43 -8.31 8.47 -7.99
N LEU A 44 -7.86 9.52 -8.69
CA LEU A 44 -6.82 10.43 -8.18
C LEU A 44 -7.25 11.11 -6.88
N LEU A 45 -8.48 11.61 -6.81
CA LEU A 45 -8.99 12.22 -5.58
C LEU A 45 -9.07 11.22 -4.43
N THR A 46 -9.58 10.00 -4.69
CA THR A 46 -9.65 8.93 -3.68
C THR A 46 -8.26 8.61 -3.14
N SER A 47 -7.25 8.46 -4.01
CA SER A 47 -5.87 8.22 -3.58
C SER A 47 -5.31 9.36 -2.74
N LEU A 48 -5.54 10.63 -3.12
CA LEU A 48 -5.13 11.78 -2.28
C LEU A 48 -5.85 11.82 -0.93
N GLN A 49 -7.15 11.50 -0.89
CA GLN A 49 -7.90 11.47 0.37
C GLN A 49 -7.42 10.35 1.28
N PHE A 50 -7.12 9.18 0.72
CA PHE A 50 -6.48 8.08 1.45
C PHE A 50 -5.11 8.51 1.99
N ILE A 51 -4.28 9.19 1.18
CA ILE A 51 -2.98 9.69 1.62
C ILE A 51 -3.13 10.69 2.76
N ALA A 52 -4.04 11.66 2.63
CA ALA A 52 -4.30 12.68 3.64
C ALA A 52 -4.68 12.11 5.01
N ARG A 53 -5.31 10.94 5.00
CA ARG A 53 -5.76 10.26 6.20
C ARG A 53 -4.66 9.41 6.85
N ASN A 54 -3.85 8.74 6.03
CA ASN A 54 -2.92 7.71 6.50
C ASN A 54 -1.47 8.19 6.60
N PHE A 55 -1.14 9.35 6.03
CA PHE A 55 0.23 9.89 5.95
C PHE A 55 0.29 11.31 6.50
N SER A 56 1.51 11.84 6.66
CA SER A 56 1.69 13.22 7.11
C SER A 56 1.22 14.25 6.07
N GLU A 57 0.85 15.44 6.52
CA GLU A 57 0.52 16.58 5.64
C GLU A 57 1.64 16.90 4.65
N ARG A 58 2.90 16.72 5.06
CA ARG A 58 4.07 16.89 4.19
C ARG A 58 4.08 15.89 3.04
N THR A 59 3.78 14.62 3.34
CA THR A 59 3.69 13.55 2.34
C THR A 59 2.53 13.79 1.39
N LEU A 60 1.36 14.21 1.90
CA LEU A 60 0.23 14.60 1.07
C LEU A 60 0.60 15.73 0.10
N GLN A 61 1.23 16.79 0.60
CA GLN A 61 1.69 17.90 -0.23
C GLN A 61 2.65 17.42 -1.31
N GLY A 62 3.64 16.60 -0.93
CA GLY A 62 4.62 16.06 -1.88
C GLY A 62 3.99 15.17 -2.96
N ALA A 63 3.02 14.33 -2.60
CA ALA A 63 2.30 13.47 -3.53
C ALA A 63 1.44 14.27 -4.53
N TYR A 64 0.79 15.33 -4.05
CA TYR A 64 0.05 16.28 -4.86
C TYR A 64 0.94 17.03 -5.86
N GLU A 65 2.15 17.41 -5.45
CA GLU A 65 3.10 18.18 -6.27
C GLU A 65 3.87 17.35 -7.31
N LEU A 66 3.76 16.01 -7.33
CA LEU A 66 4.57 15.16 -8.24
C LEU A 66 4.44 15.56 -9.71
N ILE A 67 3.21 15.86 -10.15
CA ILE A 67 2.93 16.28 -11.53
C ILE A 67 3.72 17.52 -11.97
N HIS A 68 4.14 18.36 -11.02
CA HIS A 68 4.98 19.53 -11.31
C HIS A 68 6.38 19.16 -11.82
N TYR A 69 6.87 17.96 -11.50
CA TYR A 69 8.22 17.49 -11.89
C TYR A 69 8.24 16.78 -13.26
N GLY A 70 7.17 16.88 -14.04
CA GLY A 70 7.10 16.36 -15.41
C GLY A 70 6.52 14.94 -15.53
N SER A 71 6.20 14.30 -14.39
CA SER A 71 5.49 13.01 -14.36
C SER A 71 4.45 13.01 -13.24
N ALA A 72 3.26 12.52 -13.53
CA ALA A 72 2.20 12.33 -12.55
C ALA A 72 2.13 10.85 -12.14
N ALA A 73 2.05 10.57 -10.84
CA ALA A 73 1.78 9.22 -10.36
C ALA A 73 0.35 8.80 -10.72
N LEU A 74 0.20 7.59 -11.26
CA LEU A 74 -1.11 6.97 -11.50
C LEU A 74 -1.80 6.65 -10.17
N PRO A 75 -3.14 6.51 -10.15
CA PRO A 75 -3.88 6.20 -8.92
C PRO A 75 -3.35 5.00 -8.12
N ASP A 76 -2.86 3.95 -8.78
CA ASP A 76 -2.27 2.75 -8.16
C ASP A 76 -0.79 2.91 -7.76
N GLU A 77 -0.16 4.01 -8.16
CA GLU A 77 1.22 4.39 -7.81
C GLU A 77 1.27 5.42 -6.66
N MET A 78 0.19 6.19 -6.46
CA MET A 78 0.20 7.31 -5.49
C MET A 78 0.51 6.86 -4.06
N VAL A 79 0.03 5.68 -3.64
CA VAL A 79 0.32 5.17 -2.29
C VAL A 79 1.79 4.75 -2.16
N ALA A 80 2.36 4.13 -3.20
CA ALA A 80 3.79 3.82 -3.24
C ALA A 80 4.64 5.11 -3.17
N ALA A 81 4.25 6.13 -3.93
CA ALA A 81 4.87 7.44 -3.88
C ALA A 81 4.82 8.05 -2.47
N ALA A 82 3.67 7.98 -1.81
CA ALA A 82 3.49 8.46 -0.44
C ALA A 82 4.40 7.72 0.56
N VAL A 83 4.56 6.40 0.43
CA VAL A 83 5.49 5.62 1.27
C VAL A 83 6.94 6.10 1.08
N TYR A 84 7.39 6.30 -0.16
CA TYR A 84 8.74 6.81 -0.41
C TYR A 84 8.95 8.22 0.16
N LEU A 85 7.99 9.13 -0.02
CA LEU A 85 8.02 10.48 0.55
C LEU A 85 8.06 10.46 2.09
N GLU A 86 7.22 9.65 2.71
CA GLU A 86 7.16 9.49 4.18
C GLU A 86 8.44 8.87 4.74
N SER A 87 9.12 8.03 3.95
CA SER A 87 10.43 7.46 4.29
C SER A 87 11.61 8.44 4.07
N GLY A 88 11.37 9.59 3.43
CA GLY A 88 12.33 10.69 3.30
C GLY A 88 12.80 11.00 1.88
N SER A 89 12.27 10.32 0.85
CA SER A 89 12.56 10.67 -0.55
C SER A 89 12.01 12.06 -0.91
N THR A 90 12.62 12.70 -1.90
CA THR A 90 12.14 14.00 -2.39
C THR A 90 11.03 13.81 -3.44
N PRO A 91 10.11 14.78 -3.62
CA PRO A 91 9.11 14.73 -4.68
C PRO A 91 9.70 14.53 -6.07
N GLN A 92 10.84 15.16 -6.38
CA GLN A 92 11.52 14.98 -7.67
C GLN A 92 11.97 13.52 -7.88
N THR A 93 12.65 12.92 -6.90
CA THR A 93 13.09 11.52 -7.01
C THR A 93 11.91 10.57 -7.16
N VAL A 94 10.81 10.84 -6.46
CA VAL A 94 9.59 10.01 -6.54
C VAL A 94 8.88 10.17 -7.88
N ALA A 95 8.89 11.38 -8.48
CA ALA A 95 8.37 11.59 -9.83
C ALA A 95 9.20 10.85 -10.88
N GLU A 96 10.53 10.83 -10.75
CA GLU A 96 11.44 10.04 -11.59
C GLU A 96 11.17 8.53 -11.45
N MET A 97 10.83 8.06 -10.24
CA MET A 97 10.43 6.67 -10.01
C MET A 97 9.10 6.32 -10.70
N ALA A 98 8.11 7.23 -10.65
CA ALA A 98 6.83 7.07 -11.33
C ALA A 98 7.03 7.01 -12.86
N GLU A 99 7.81 7.94 -13.43
CA GLU A 99 8.16 7.93 -14.87
C GLU A 99 8.86 6.64 -15.30
N ALA A 100 9.72 6.08 -14.44
CA ALA A 100 10.41 4.82 -14.69
C ALA A 100 9.53 3.57 -14.49
N GLY A 101 8.26 3.73 -14.11
CA GLY A 101 7.31 2.64 -13.85
C GLY A 101 7.65 1.80 -12.61
N LEU A 102 8.47 2.35 -11.69
CA LEU A 102 8.92 1.64 -10.49
C LEU A 102 7.84 1.55 -9.41
N LEU A 103 6.79 2.36 -9.51
CA LEU A 103 5.71 2.45 -8.53
C LEU A 103 4.45 1.66 -8.93
N MET A 104 4.44 1.10 -10.15
CA MET A 104 3.26 0.45 -10.74
C MET A 104 2.77 -0.76 -9.95
N CYS A 105 1.45 -1.00 -10.01
CA CYS A 105 0.80 -2.17 -9.44
C CYS A 105 1.04 -2.34 -7.92
N PHE A 106 1.03 -1.23 -7.18
CA PHE A 106 1.17 -1.23 -5.74
C PHE A 106 -0.19 -1.39 -5.05
N HIS A 107 -0.88 -0.30 -4.73
CA HIS A 107 -2.19 -0.34 -4.10
C HIS A 107 -2.99 0.90 -4.52
N GLN A 108 -4.14 0.66 -5.14
CA GLN A 108 -5.14 1.68 -5.43
C GLN A 108 -6.26 1.57 -4.40
N PRO A 109 -6.45 2.58 -3.53
CA PRO A 109 -7.53 2.56 -2.56
C PRO A 109 -8.91 2.55 -3.22
N GLU A 110 -9.82 1.73 -2.73
CA GLU A 110 -11.22 1.69 -3.18
C GLU A 110 -12.01 2.88 -2.63
N SER A 111 -11.64 3.36 -1.43
CA SER A 111 -12.25 4.51 -0.77
C SER A 111 -11.25 5.26 0.11
N ALA A 112 -11.55 6.52 0.43
CA ALA A 112 -10.76 7.29 1.38
C ALA A 112 -10.84 6.69 2.81
N GLU A 113 -11.96 6.04 3.11
CA GLU A 113 -12.27 5.44 4.40
C GLU A 113 -11.70 4.02 4.56
N GLU A 114 -11.09 3.45 3.52
CA GLU A 114 -10.46 2.14 3.58
C GLU A 114 -9.37 2.10 4.68
N SER A 115 -9.31 0.97 5.38
CA SER A 115 -8.21 0.69 6.31
C SER A 115 -6.99 0.30 5.50
N SER A 116 -5.84 0.93 5.74
CA SER A 116 -4.64 0.62 4.97
C SER A 116 -4.28 -0.88 5.05
N PRO A 117 -4.03 -1.56 3.92
CA PRO A 117 -3.68 -2.98 3.86
C PRO A 117 -2.16 -3.21 3.79
N LEU A 118 -1.35 -2.17 3.96
CA LEU A 118 0.10 -2.30 3.87
C LEU A 118 0.66 -2.88 5.17
N ALA A 119 1.52 -3.89 5.06
CA ALA A 119 2.23 -4.42 6.22
C ALA A 119 3.62 -4.93 5.87
N VAL A 120 4.53 -4.87 6.85
CA VAL A 120 5.86 -5.47 6.77
C VAL A 120 5.76 -6.92 7.20
N CYS A 121 6.47 -7.81 6.52
CA CYS A 121 6.45 -9.23 6.80
C CYS A 121 7.89 -9.73 7.01
N THR A 122 8.17 -10.32 8.16
CA THR A 122 9.41 -11.05 8.40
C THR A 122 9.14 -12.54 8.33
N VAL A 123 9.94 -13.27 7.56
CA VAL A 123 9.92 -14.74 7.52
C VAL A 123 11.20 -15.25 8.15
N ILE A 124 11.07 -16.11 9.17
CA ILE A 124 12.17 -16.77 9.86
C ILE A 124 12.15 -18.23 9.45
N GLU A 125 13.19 -18.68 8.77
CA GLU A 125 13.34 -20.05 8.29
C GLU A 125 14.81 -20.45 8.34
N ASP A 126 15.10 -21.64 8.88
CA ASP A 126 16.45 -22.16 9.14
C ASP A 126 17.30 -21.20 9.98
N GLY A 127 16.67 -20.50 10.94
CA GLY A 127 17.31 -19.46 11.75
C GLY A 127 17.66 -18.17 10.99
N VAL A 128 17.28 -18.05 9.72
CA VAL A 128 17.52 -16.86 8.89
C VAL A 128 16.26 -16.03 8.78
N SER A 129 16.37 -14.77 9.21
CA SER A 129 15.30 -13.78 9.09
C SER A 129 15.40 -13.01 7.77
N ARG A 130 14.30 -12.93 7.02
CA ARG A 130 14.18 -12.17 5.77
C ARG A 130 12.94 -11.27 5.81
N GLU A 131 13.07 -10.04 5.31
CA GLU A 131 11.98 -9.07 5.27
C GLU A 131 11.36 -8.95 3.87
N PHE A 132 10.04 -8.81 3.86
CA PHE A 132 9.16 -8.64 2.72
C PHE A 132 8.07 -7.63 3.10
N HIS A 133 7.16 -7.35 2.18
CA HIS A 133 5.94 -6.63 2.49
C HIS A 133 4.73 -7.31 1.85
N THR A 134 3.55 -6.96 2.35
CA THR A 134 2.26 -7.32 1.76
C THR A 134 1.43 -6.07 1.55
N LEU A 135 0.57 -6.13 0.53
CA LEU A 135 -0.40 -5.11 0.16
C LEU A 135 -1.84 -5.57 0.46
N HIS A 136 -1.97 -6.71 1.15
CA HIS A 136 -3.21 -7.46 1.35
C HIS A 136 -3.49 -7.72 2.83
N PHE A 137 -2.91 -6.94 3.74
CA PHE A 137 -3.15 -7.12 5.18
C PHE A 137 -4.63 -6.93 5.50
N GLY A 138 -5.19 -7.88 6.27
CA GLY A 138 -6.62 -7.95 6.57
C GLY A 138 -7.43 -8.82 5.61
N SER A 139 -6.88 -9.19 4.45
CA SER A 139 -7.54 -10.09 3.48
C SER A 139 -7.28 -11.57 3.76
N PHE A 140 -6.34 -11.91 4.65
CA PHE A 140 -5.96 -13.29 4.95
C PHE A 140 -5.65 -13.50 6.44
N ASP A 141 -5.75 -14.76 6.89
CA ASP A 141 -5.32 -15.22 8.21
C ASP A 141 -3.84 -15.67 8.15
N PRO A 142 -2.92 -15.01 8.88
CA PRO A 142 -1.50 -15.34 8.85
C PRO A 142 -1.18 -16.78 9.28
N ASP A 143 -1.85 -17.30 10.30
CA ASP A 143 -1.64 -18.66 10.78
C ASP A 143 -2.13 -19.69 9.76
N ALA A 144 -3.25 -19.42 9.09
CA ALA A 144 -3.75 -20.26 8.00
C ALA A 144 -2.80 -20.28 6.81
N VAL A 145 -2.29 -19.10 6.42
CA VAL A 145 -1.27 -18.97 5.37
C VAL A 145 -0.02 -19.77 5.71
N LEU A 146 0.52 -19.63 6.93
CA LEU A 146 1.74 -20.32 7.34
C LEU A 146 1.57 -21.84 7.27
N ARG A 147 0.47 -22.36 7.82
CA ARG A 147 0.17 -23.81 7.78
C ARG A 147 0.09 -24.32 6.34
N LEU A 148 -0.55 -23.56 5.45
CA LEU A 148 -0.66 -23.95 4.04
C LEU A 148 0.70 -23.92 3.34
N ALA A 149 1.50 -22.87 3.58
CA ALA A 149 2.84 -22.76 3.02
C ALA A 149 3.74 -23.92 3.48
N GLN A 150 3.68 -24.30 4.76
CA GLN A 150 4.39 -25.47 5.30
C GLN A 150 3.96 -26.78 4.63
N GLN A 151 2.65 -26.96 4.43
CA GLN A 151 2.12 -28.13 3.72
C GLN A 151 2.66 -28.19 2.29
N TYR A 152 2.56 -27.10 1.53
CA TYR A 152 3.06 -27.08 0.16
C TYR A 152 4.58 -27.22 0.06
N ALA A 153 5.33 -26.66 1.02
CA ALA A 153 6.78 -26.80 1.09
C ALA A 153 7.18 -28.27 1.25
N GLN A 154 6.47 -29.00 2.12
CA GLN A 154 6.67 -30.44 2.31
C GLN A 154 6.30 -31.25 1.06
N GLU A 155 5.16 -30.97 0.45
CA GLU A 155 4.68 -31.67 -0.76
C GLU A 155 5.62 -31.47 -1.96
N ARG A 156 6.22 -30.27 -2.08
CA ARG A 156 7.04 -29.87 -3.24
C ARG A 156 8.55 -29.93 -2.99
N GLN A 157 8.99 -30.31 -1.79
CA GLN A 157 10.40 -30.28 -1.38
C GLN A 157 11.05 -28.90 -1.63
N SER A 158 10.33 -27.85 -1.22
CA SER A 158 10.72 -26.43 -1.38
C SER A 158 10.72 -25.75 -0.02
N SER A 159 11.20 -24.51 0.06
CA SER A 159 11.18 -23.74 1.31
C SER A 159 9.79 -23.14 1.60
N VAL A 160 9.47 -22.95 2.87
CA VAL A 160 8.27 -22.21 3.33
C VAL A 160 8.31 -20.78 2.79
N THR A 161 9.48 -20.14 2.79
CA THR A 161 9.64 -18.79 2.23
C THR A 161 9.26 -18.75 0.74
N GLU A 162 9.73 -19.71 -0.07
CA GLU A 162 9.35 -19.79 -1.48
C GLU A 162 7.85 -19.99 -1.65
N MET A 163 7.22 -20.81 -0.80
CA MET A 163 5.78 -21.05 -0.88
C MET A 163 4.98 -19.79 -0.54
N LEU A 164 5.34 -19.07 0.52
CA LEU A 164 4.72 -17.79 0.88
C LEU A 164 4.80 -16.76 -0.26
N LEU A 165 5.89 -16.75 -1.03
CA LEU A 165 6.09 -15.88 -2.20
C LEU A 165 5.33 -16.34 -3.46
N THR A 166 4.65 -17.48 -3.42
CA THR A 166 3.84 -18.00 -4.54
C THR A 166 2.34 -17.99 -4.24
N LEU A 167 1.94 -17.79 -2.99
CA LEU A 167 0.54 -17.68 -2.62
C LEU A 167 0.00 -16.30 -3.01
N ASN A 168 -1.28 -16.24 -3.36
CA ASN A 168 -2.07 -15.01 -3.42
C ASN A 168 -2.94 -14.85 -2.16
N GLU A 169 -3.71 -13.77 -2.07
CA GLU A 169 -4.62 -13.49 -0.93
C GLU A 169 -5.72 -14.56 -0.76
N ASP A 170 -6.14 -15.21 -1.85
CA ASP A 170 -7.07 -16.35 -1.85
C ASP A 170 -6.43 -17.67 -1.35
N MET A 171 -5.16 -17.62 -0.90
CA MET A 171 -4.36 -18.78 -0.50
C MET A 171 -4.19 -19.81 -1.62
N ARG A 172 -4.20 -19.37 -2.88
CA ARG A 172 -3.93 -20.20 -4.07
C ARG A 172 -2.54 -19.93 -4.60
N ILE A 173 -1.95 -20.95 -5.21
CA ILE A 173 -0.65 -20.82 -5.86
C ILE A 173 -0.83 -20.08 -7.18
N GLU A 174 -0.20 -18.91 -7.27
CA GLU A 174 -0.24 -18.01 -8.41
C GLU A 174 1.03 -18.22 -9.26
N THR A 175 0.92 -18.91 -10.39
CA THR A 175 2.06 -19.18 -11.29
C THR A 175 2.24 -18.16 -12.40
N PHE A 176 1.23 -17.33 -12.68
CA PHE A 176 1.21 -16.48 -13.88
C PHE A 176 1.02 -14.98 -13.60
N HIS A 177 0.33 -14.59 -12.52
CA HIS A 177 0.09 -13.19 -12.20
C HIS A 177 1.08 -12.70 -11.14
N ILE A 178 2.06 -11.91 -11.59
CA ILE A 178 3.18 -11.44 -10.76
C ILE A 178 2.75 -10.36 -9.74
N PHE A 179 1.51 -9.88 -9.83
CA PHE A 179 1.02 -8.70 -9.13
C PHE A 179 0.09 -9.01 -7.94
N ASN A 180 -0.51 -10.20 -7.89
CA ASN A 180 -1.45 -10.59 -6.83
C ASN A 180 -0.80 -11.51 -5.79
N LYS A 181 0.51 -11.33 -5.57
CA LYS A 181 1.24 -12.17 -4.61
C LYS A 181 1.01 -11.67 -3.20
N LEU A 182 0.79 -12.61 -2.29
CA LEU A 182 0.61 -12.35 -0.87
C LEU A 182 1.79 -11.57 -0.29
N LEU A 183 3.02 -12.04 -0.56
CA LEU A 183 4.26 -11.39 -0.18
C LEU A 183 5.02 -10.91 -1.42
N VAL A 184 5.55 -9.70 -1.33
CA VAL A 184 6.34 -9.06 -2.39
C VAL A 184 7.82 -9.06 -2.01
N SER A 185 8.66 -9.62 -2.90
CA SER A 185 10.13 -9.72 -2.71
C SER A 185 10.96 -8.95 -3.72
N ARG A 186 10.35 -8.48 -4.82
CA ARG A 186 11.07 -7.84 -5.94
C ARG A 186 11.46 -6.39 -5.70
N ASP A 187 10.95 -5.78 -4.64
CA ASP A 187 11.23 -4.38 -4.28
C ASP A 187 11.70 -4.27 -2.82
N PRO A 188 13.01 -4.51 -2.57
CA PRO A 188 13.58 -4.41 -1.24
C PRO A 188 13.66 -2.96 -0.73
N ASP A 189 13.65 -1.97 -1.64
CA ASP A 189 13.70 -0.56 -1.25
C ASP A 189 12.34 -0.12 -0.70
N MET A 190 11.24 -0.55 -1.31
CA MET A 190 9.89 -0.38 -0.77
C MET A 190 9.71 -1.09 0.57
N THR A 191 10.17 -2.34 0.72
CA THR A 191 10.15 -3.02 2.03
C THR A 191 10.88 -2.20 3.09
N ARG A 192 12.04 -1.62 2.75
CA ARG A 192 12.80 -0.77 3.68
C ARG A 192 12.06 0.53 3.99
N ALA A 193 11.41 1.15 3.00
CA ALA A 193 10.61 2.35 3.18
C ALA A 193 9.41 2.10 4.12
N LEU A 194 8.68 1.00 3.92
CA LEU A 194 7.58 0.57 4.80
C LEU A 194 8.08 0.28 6.23
N SER A 195 9.19 -0.45 6.37
CA SER A 195 9.80 -0.73 7.67
C SER A 195 10.22 0.56 8.40
N ALA A 196 10.81 1.52 7.69
CA ALA A 196 11.16 2.83 8.25
C ALA A 196 9.94 3.69 8.64
N ALA A 197 8.80 3.48 7.97
CA ALA A 197 7.55 4.22 8.22
C ALA A 197 6.68 3.59 9.31
N PHE A 198 6.84 2.30 9.61
CA PHE A 198 5.95 1.51 10.47
C PHE A 198 5.58 2.19 11.80
N SER A 199 6.56 2.70 12.54
CA SER A 199 6.30 3.30 13.86
C SER A 199 5.76 4.74 13.82
N ARG A 200 5.68 5.37 12.64
CA ARG A 200 5.40 6.82 12.51
C ARG A 200 4.21 7.14 11.61
N CYS A 201 3.75 6.19 10.81
CA CYS A 201 2.76 6.42 9.78
C CYS A 201 1.66 5.34 9.86
N PRO A 202 0.39 5.72 10.09
CA PRO A 202 -0.71 4.76 10.17
C PRO A 202 -0.95 4.00 8.85
N ALA A 203 -0.38 4.45 7.72
CA ALA A 203 -0.47 3.69 6.48
C ALA A 203 0.15 2.29 6.56
N VAL A 204 1.15 2.04 7.42
CA VAL A 204 1.69 0.69 7.59
C VAL A 204 0.99 0.04 8.78
N ALA A 205 0.04 -0.83 8.51
CA ALA A 205 -0.93 -1.34 9.49
C ALA A 205 -0.32 -2.28 10.52
N ALA A 206 0.63 -3.11 10.11
CA ALA A 206 1.20 -4.14 10.96
C ALA A 206 2.62 -4.55 10.53
N HIS A 207 3.30 -5.22 11.45
CA HIS A 207 4.47 -6.05 11.19
C HIS A 207 4.11 -7.51 11.54
N LEU A 208 4.09 -8.37 10.53
CA LEU A 208 3.85 -9.81 10.68
C LEU A 208 5.19 -10.54 10.76
N ALA A 209 5.32 -11.46 11.71
CA ALA A 209 6.41 -12.41 11.75
C ALA A 209 5.88 -13.83 11.49
N PHE A 210 6.34 -14.46 10.42
CA PHE A 210 6.10 -15.85 10.09
C PHE A 210 7.32 -16.67 10.54
N ASP A 211 7.23 -17.32 11.69
CA ASP A 211 8.26 -18.20 12.21
C ASP A 211 8.00 -19.63 11.68
N ALA A 212 8.62 -19.95 10.55
CA ALA A 212 8.48 -21.24 9.89
C ALA A 212 9.14 -22.38 10.71
N ASP A 213 10.22 -22.06 11.44
CA ASP A 213 10.95 -23.00 12.29
C ASP A 213 10.09 -23.49 13.46
N ARG A 214 9.27 -22.60 14.02
CA ARG A 214 8.37 -22.89 15.15
C ARG A 214 6.93 -23.15 14.73
N GLY A 215 6.57 -22.86 13.49
CA GLY A 215 5.20 -22.95 12.97
C GLY A 215 4.25 -21.97 13.66
N GLN A 216 4.71 -20.74 13.91
CA GLN A 216 3.95 -19.72 14.62
C GLN A 216 3.93 -18.41 13.83
N THR A 217 2.82 -17.67 13.92
CA THR A 217 2.79 -16.28 13.47
C THR A 217 2.63 -15.31 14.64
N VAL A 218 3.20 -14.12 14.48
CA VAL A 218 3.01 -12.99 15.40
C VAL A 218 2.59 -11.80 14.56
N VAL A 219 1.59 -11.06 15.03
CA VAL A 219 1.13 -9.82 14.40
C VAL A 219 1.32 -8.68 15.38
N GLU A 220 2.23 -7.77 15.06
CA GLU A 220 2.42 -6.51 15.77
C GLU A 220 1.64 -5.41 15.03
N TYR A 221 0.53 -4.95 15.63
CA TYR A 221 -0.27 -3.88 15.04
C TYR A 221 0.37 -2.51 15.28
N ASN A 222 0.32 -1.64 14.27
CA ASN A 222 0.67 -0.24 14.42
C ASN A 222 -0.37 0.47 15.30
N PRO A 223 0.03 1.10 16.42
CA PRO A 223 -0.90 1.79 17.30
C PRO A 223 -1.63 2.95 16.61
N LEU A 224 -0.97 3.69 15.72
CA LEU A 224 -1.59 4.80 14.99
C LEU A 224 -2.66 4.31 14.01
N TRP A 225 -2.43 3.15 13.38
CA TRP A 225 -3.43 2.53 12.51
C TRP A 225 -4.65 2.05 13.32
N LEU A 226 -4.42 1.48 14.51
CA LEU A 226 -5.50 1.06 15.41
C LEU A 226 -6.34 2.24 15.91
N GLU A 227 -5.70 3.35 16.30
CA GLU A 227 -6.38 4.59 16.70
C GLU A 227 -7.24 5.12 15.55
N LEU A 228 -6.65 5.23 14.36
CA LEU A 228 -7.35 5.69 13.16
C LEU A 228 -8.56 4.80 12.82
N ARG A 229 -8.48 3.49 13.03
CA ARG A 229 -9.61 2.56 12.86
C ARG A 229 -10.71 2.76 13.90
N GLN A 230 -10.35 3.03 15.16
CA GLN A 230 -11.32 3.20 16.23
C GLN A 230 -12.15 4.48 16.06
N GLU A 231 -11.54 5.55 15.55
CA GLU A 231 -12.21 6.82 15.24
C GLU A 231 -13.32 6.66 14.19
N GLN A 232 -13.25 5.61 13.36
CA GLN A 232 -14.23 5.35 12.29
C GLN A 232 -15.53 4.70 12.79
N GLY A 233 -15.55 4.25 14.05
CA GLY A 233 -16.58 3.34 14.54
C GLY A 233 -16.53 1.99 13.81
N PRO A 234 -17.34 1.00 14.22
CA PRO A 234 -17.32 -0.30 13.57
C PRO A 234 -17.76 -0.14 12.10
N ALA A 235 -16.85 -0.46 11.18
CA ALA A 235 -17.20 -0.75 9.80
C ALA A 235 -18.34 -1.78 9.81
N GLN A 236 -19.43 -1.51 9.08
CA GLN A 236 -20.49 -2.49 8.90
C GLN A 236 -19.94 -3.66 8.06
N GLY A 237 -19.34 -4.64 8.74
CA GLY A 237 -18.90 -5.91 8.17
C GLY A 237 -17.40 -6.15 8.34
N GLY A 238 -17.04 -7.08 9.22
CA GLY A 238 -15.71 -7.72 9.19
C GLY A 238 -14.97 -7.77 10.53
N MET A 239 -15.22 -8.85 11.27
CA MET A 239 -14.41 -9.45 12.35
C MET A 239 -14.12 -8.62 13.62
N GLN A 240 -14.73 -9.07 14.74
CA GLN A 240 -14.33 -8.69 16.09
C GLN A 240 -12.94 -9.25 16.41
N LEU A 241 -12.00 -8.36 16.75
CA LEU A 241 -10.74 -8.72 17.39
C LEU A 241 -11.07 -9.29 18.77
N THR A 242 -10.67 -10.55 19.02
CA THR A 242 -10.73 -11.12 20.37
C THR A 242 -9.43 -10.71 21.07
N VAL A 243 -9.56 -9.92 22.14
CA VAL A 243 -8.46 -9.54 23.04
C VAL A 243 -7.98 -10.75 23.83
#